data_AF-A0A0R1SCS4-F1
#
_entry.id   AF-A0A0R1SCS4-F1
#
_cell.length_a   1.000
_cell.length_b   1.000
_cell.length_c   1.000
_cell.angle_alpha   90.00
_cell.angle_beta   90.00
_cell.angle_gamma   90.00
#
_symmetry.space_group_name_H-M   'P 1'
#
loop_
_entity.id
_entity.type
_entity.pdbx_description
1 polymer ?
#
loop_
_entity_poly.entity_id
_entity_poly.type
_entity_poly.pdbx_seq_one_letter_code
_entity_poly.pdbx_strand_id
1 'polypeptide(L)'
;MNKRIVQFLSIGLLTLGISVSAYPVTSHAWTAVNKYTWTSGKADAAIYYTDTNKNAYIWNSRFTKKLHNLKNYQYTTWYITRSFVRKNSVYYAISNYGGKVKGYVWHGYVTPAVVKNINSFNRDSDYLNYLNTDKSQKLSRALLRLIPNANISLNLSKQAAMNKITNYQSVIDLGKVSGTVTEGLITHKTIVHDFLMGPAATNAQKAKTVGKMLAAKGYTSRKLASLMNQGYQVGIYVNDGAATSVGKSGYPSTISFKSSIQNNMAFVIAKQK
;
A
#
# COMPACT_ATOMS: atom_id res chain seq x y z
N MET A 1 -84.74 -43.51 9.72
CA MET A 1 -86.00 -42.84 10.10
C MET A 1 -85.64 -41.80 11.16
N ASN A 2 -85.84 -40.50 10.85
CA ASN A 2 -86.03 -39.30 11.70
C ASN A 2 -85.51 -39.28 13.16
N LYS A 3 -85.04 -38.19 13.78
CA LYS A 3 -84.68 -36.77 13.52
C LYS A 3 -84.26 -36.20 14.90
N ARG A 4 -83.71 -34.97 14.92
CA ARG A 4 -83.55 -33.99 16.06
C ARG A 4 -82.16 -33.99 16.70
N ILE A 5 -81.27 -33.04 16.39
CA ILE A 5 -81.25 -31.58 16.67
C ILE A 5 -81.12 -31.30 18.18
N VAL A 6 -79.94 -30.85 18.61
CA VAL A 6 -79.77 -29.65 19.44
C VAL A 6 -78.48 -28.94 19.01
N GLN A 7 -78.63 -27.68 18.60
CA GLN A 7 -77.58 -26.71 18.32
C GLN A 7 -77.25 -25.96 19.61
N PHE A 8 -75.98 -25.61 19.85
CA PHE A 8 -75.65 -24.39 20.57
C PHE A 8 -74.47 -23.65 19.91
N LEU A 9 -74.85 -22.44 19.49
CA LEU A 9 -74.15 -21.22 19.11
C LEU A 9 -72.62 -21.11 19.15
N SER A 10 -72.17 -20.66 17.96
CA SER A 10 -71.00 -19.93 17.52
C SER A 10 -70.54 -18.73 18.36
N ILE A 11 -69.23 -18.49 18.37
CA ILE A 11 -68.47 -17.26 17.98
C ILE A 11 -67.02 -17.79 17.83
N GLY A 12 -66.28 -17.76 16.72
CA GLY A 12 -66.27 -16.87 15.57
C GLY A 12 -64.84 -16.35 15.42
N LEU A 13 -63.90 -17.14 14.86
CA LEU A 13 -62.58 -16.65 14.45
C LEU A 13 -62.42 -16.83 12.93
N LEU A 14 -62.25 -15.70 12.25
CA LEU A 14 -62.08 -15.58 10.81
C LEU A 14 -60.92 -16.45 10.28
N THR A 15 -61.22 -17.25 9.27
CA THR A 15 -60.24 -17.78 8.32
C THR A 15 -59.97 -16.73 7.24
N LEU A 16 -58.77 -16.15 7.23
CA LEU A 16 -58.18 -15.62 6.00
C LEU A 16 -57.14 -16.64 5.53
N GLY A 17 -57.55 -17.48 4.58
CA GLY A 17 -56.65 -18.29 3.79
C GLY A 17 -55.77 -17.37 2.96
N ILE A 18 -54.49 -17.29 3.30
CA ILE A 18 -53.46 -16.82 2.40
C ILE A 18 -52.69 -18.06 1.97
N SER A 19 -53.03 -18.55 0.79
CA SER A 19 -52.15 -19.42 0.02
C SER A 19 -50.85 -18.65 -0.23
N VAL A 20 -49.84 -18.90 0.59
CA VAL A 20 -48.49 -18.41 0.31
C VAL A 20 -47.96 -19.27 -0.82
N SER A 21 -48.22 -18.87 -2.07
CA SER A 21 -47.42 -19.32 -3.19
C SER A 21 -46.00 -18.87 -2.92
N ALA A 22 -45.20 -19.75 -2.32
CA ALA A 22 -43.77 -19.57 -2.23
C ALA A 22 -43.26 -19.55 -3.68
N TYR A 23 -43.11 -18.35 -4.23
CA TYR A 23 -42.29 -18.15 -5.41
C TYR A 23 -40.94 -18.79 -5.07
N PRO A 24 -40.46 -19.77 -5.84
CA PRO A 24 -39.09 -20.20 -5.67
C PRO A 24 -38.25 -18.95 -5.90
N VAL A 25 -37.64 -18.44 -4.83
CA VAL A 25 -36.52 -17.53 -4.97
C VAL A 25 -35.45 -18.40 -5.59
N THR A 26 -35.41 -18.42 -6.92
CA THR A 26 -34.32 -18.98 -7.68
C THR A 26 -33.11 -18.14 -7.28
N SER A 27 -32.38 -18.59 -6.26
CA SER A 27 -31.01 -18.17 -6.05
C SER A 27 -30.32 -18.54 -7.34
N HIS A 28 -30.03 -17.55 -8.18
CA HIS A 28 -29.27 -17.78 -9.38
C HIS A 28 -27.89 -18.22 -8.89
N ALA A 29 -27.68 -19.54 -8.86
CA ALA A 29 -26.37 -20.11 -8.72
C ALA A 29 -25.50 -19.43 -9.77
N TRP A 30 -24.44 -18.77 -9.32
CA TRP A 30 -23.57 -17.96 -10.15
C TRP A 30 -22.99 -18.84 -11.26
N THR A 31 -23.51 -18.69 -12.48
CA THR A 31 -22.97 -19.39 -13.64
C THR A 31 -21.63 -18.76 -13.99
N ALA A 32 -20.58 -19.53 -13.75
CA ALA A 32 -19.19 -19.14 -13.83
C ALA A 32 -18.75 -18.91 -15.29
N VAL A 33 -18.95 -17.70 -15.80
CA VAL A 33 -18.36 -17.28 -17.08
C VAL A 33 -17.31 -16.20 -16.82
N ASN A 34 -16.25 -16.60 -16.12
CA ASN A 34 -14.87 -16.08 -16.06
C ASN A 34 -14.24 -16.48 -14.71
N LYS A 35 -13.61 -17.66 -14.68
CA LYS A 35 -12.99 -18.29 -13.49
C LYS A 35 -11.71 -17.60 -12.99
N TYR A 36 -11.48 -16.33 -13.31
CA TYR A 36 -10.28 -15.64 -12.85
C TYR A 36 -10.40 -15.33 -11.36
N THR A 37 -9.48 -15.90 -10.58
CA THR A 37 -9.17 -15.49 -9.21
C THR A 37 -7.67 -15.55 -9.02
N TRP A 38 -7.11 -14.50 -8.44
CA TRP A 38 -5.73 -14.44 -7.96
C TRP A 38 -5.76 -14.21 -6.46
N THR A 39 -4.84 -14.83 -5.73
CA THR A 39 -4.66 -14.67 -4.29
C THR A 39 -3.19 -14.61 -3.93
N SER A 40 -2.85 -13.83 -2.91
CA SER A 40 -1.52 -13.83 -2.31
C SER A 40 -1.59 -13.80 -0.77
N GLY A 41 -0.49 -14.20 -0.13
CA GLY A 41 -0.29 -14.00 1.30
C GLY A 41 -0.18 -12.52 1.64
N LYS A 42 -0.27 -12.18 2.94
CA LYS A 42 -0.09 -10.79 3.40
C LYS A 42 1.31 -10.25 3.08
N ALA A 43 2.34 -11.11 3.12
CA ALA A 43 3.71 -10.76 2.81
C ALA A 43 3.90 -10.42 1.33
N ASP A 44 3.14 -11.08 0.45
CA ASP A 44 3.20 -10.93 -1.01
C ASP A 44 2.04 -10.08 -1.55
N ALA A 45 1.46 -9.22 -0.71
CA ALA A 45 0.36 -8.36 -1.11
C ALA A 45 0.87 -7.31 -2.11
N ALA A 46 0.19 -7.19 -3.25
CA ALA A 46 0.55 -6.18 -4.23
C ALA A 46 0.16 -4.79 -3.71
N ILE A 47 1.05 -3.81 -3.87
CA ILE A 47 0.87 -2.45 -3.35
C ILE A 47 0.19 -1.58 -4.40
N TYR A 48 -0.86 -0.85 -3.98
CA TYR A 48 -1.66 0.03 -4.83
C TYR A 48 -1.93 1.38 -4.14
N TYR A 49 -2.32 2.37 -4.94
CA TYR A 49 -2.78 3.67 -4.48
C TYR A 49 -4.18 3.99 -5.00
N THR A 50 -4.90 4.82 -4.26
CA THR A 50 -6.16 5.40 -4.75
C THR A 50 -5.91 6.20 -6.03
N ASP A 51 -6.77 6.00 -7.03
CA ASP A 51 -6.64 6.62 -8.35
C ASP A 51 -7.93 7.32 -8.80
N THR A 52 -8.66 7.87 -7.85
CA THR A 52 -9.90 8.59 -8.14
C THR A 52 -10.21 9.60 -7.05
N ASN A 53 -10.60 10.81 -7.46
CA ASN A 53 -11.15 11.85 -6.58
C ASN A 53 -12.69 11.80 -6.50
N LYS A 54 -13.33 10.91 -7.28
CA LYS A 54 -14.78 10.75 -7.31
C LYS A 54 -15.24 9.80 -6.20
N ASN A 55 -16.55 9.78 -5.94
CA ASN A 55 -17.14 8.78 -5.05
C ASN A 55 -16.84 7.37 -5.59
N ALA A 56 -16.07 6.60 -4.83
CA ALA A 56 -15.63 5.25 -5.15
C ALA A 56 -15.62 4.45 -3.85
N TYR A 57 -16.25 3.29 -3.82
CA TYR A 57 -16.57 2.64 -2.55
C TYR A 57 -15.82 1.34 -2.34
N ILE A 58 -15.42 1.13 -1.09
CA ILE A 58 -15.02 -0.17 -0.55
C ILE A 58 -16.29 -0.84 -0.01
N TRP A 59 -16.59 -2.03 -0.50
CA TRP A 59 -17.78 -2.80 -0.17
C TRP A 59 -17.47 -3.90 0.85
N ASN A 60 -18.51 -4.32 1.58
CA ASN A 60 -18.46 -5.56 2.36
C ASN A 60 -18.41 -6.80 1.45
N SER A 61 -18.13 -7.97 2.03
CA SER A 61 -18.02 -9.25 1.28
C SER A 61 -19.27 -9.64 0.51
N ARG A 62 -20.44 -9.23 0.99
CA ARG A 62 -21.73 -9.49 0.33
C ARG A 62 -22.08 -8.45 -0.74
N PHE A 63 -21.27 -7.40 -0.92
CA PHE A 63 -21.55 -6.28 -1.83
C PHE A 63 -22.92 -5.60 -1.59
N THR A 64 -23.40 -5.60 -0.35
CA THR A 64 -24.67 -4.99 0.06
C THR A 64 -24.50 -3.68 0.81
N LYS A 65 -23.30 -3.40 1.34
CA LYS A 65 -23.01 -2.20 2.14
C LYS A 65 -21.72 -1.53 1.67
N LYS A 66 -21.78 -0.21 1.48
CA LYS A 66 -20.61 0.65 1.28
C LYS A 66 -19.98 0.90 2.65
N LEU A 67 -18.76 0.40 2.86
CA LEU A 67 -18.03 0.53 4.13
C LEU A 67 -17.25 1.85 4.19
N HIS A 68 -16.58 2.19 3.09
CA HIS A 68 -15.72 3.36 3.00
C HIS A 68 -15.81 4.01 1.63
N ASN A 69 -15.50 5.29 1.54
CA ASN A 69 -15.39 6.04 0.29
C ASN A 69 -13.93 6.42 0.05
N LEU A 70 -13.33 5.88 -1.01
CA LEU A 70 -11.95 6.09 -1.42
C LEU A 70 -11.58 7.55 -1.62
N LYS A 71 -12.54 8.44 -1.90
CA LYS A 71 -12.25 9.86 -2.01
C LYS A 71 -11.60 10.44 -0.74
N ASN A 72 -11.89 9.84 0.43
CA ASN A 72 -11.34 10.21 1.73
C ASN A 72 -9.95 9.58 2.01
N TYR A 73 -9.39 8.86 1.04
CA TYR A 73 -8.18 8.03 1.20
C TYR A 73 -7.19 8.23 0.04
N GLN A 74 -7.05 9.45 -0.47
CA GLN A 74 -6.19 9.76 -1.64
C GLN A 74 -4.74 9.34 -1.47
N TYR A 75 -4.22 9.41 -0.24
CA TYR A 75 -2.83 9.12 0.07
C TYR A 75 -2.62 7.75 0.72
N THR A 76 -3.65 6.92 0.78
CA THR A 76 -3.57 5.59 1.40
C THR A 76 -2.83 4.61 0.49
N THR A 77 -1.97 3.80 1.12
CA THR A 77 -1.38 2.60 0.52
C THR A 77 -2.31 1.42 0.75
N TRP A 78 -2.67 0.71 -0.32
CA TRP A 78 -3.54 -0.45 -0.30
C TRP A 78 -2.73 -1.72 -0.55
N TYR A 79 -2.95 -2.72 0.29
CA TYR A 79 -2.42 -4.07 0.14
C TYR A 79 -3.50 -4.94 -0.47
N ILE A 80 -3.24 -5.44 -1.68
CA ILE A 80 -4.15 -6.29 -2.44
C ILE A 80 -3.70 -7.74 -2.30
N THR A 81 -4.56 -8.57 -1.71
CA THR A 81 -4.30 -10.00 -1.50
C THR A 81 -5.20 -10.90 -2.33
N ARG A 82 -6.20 -10.34 -3.03
CA ARG A 82 -7.06 -11.09 -3.93
C ARG A 82 -7.59 -10.23 -5.07
N SER A 83 -7.72 -10.82 -6.25
CA SER A 83 -8.44 -10.26 -7.41
C SER A 83 -9.40 -11.30 -7.97
N PHE A 84 -10.61 -10.91 -8.39
CA PHE A 84 -11.61 -11.81 -8.96
C PHE A 84 -12.62 -11.07 -9.86
N VAL A 85 -13.30 -11.81 -10.73
CA VAL A 85 -14.36 -11.26 -11.59
C VAL A 85 -15.73 -11.41 -10.91
N ARG A 86 -16.51 -10.33 -10.90
CA ARG A 86 -17.92 -10.31 -10.48
C ARG A 86 -18.72 -9.46 -11.46
N LYS A 87 -19.80 -10.02 -12.04
CA LYS A 87 -20.64 -9.34 -13.04
C LYS A 87 -19.81 -8.65 -14.13
N ASN A 88 -18.88 -9.41 -14.72
CA ASN A 88 -17.97 -8.97 -15.79
C ASN A 88 -17.00 -7.84 -15.40
N SER A 89 -16.88 -7.50 -14.11
CA SER A 89 -15.94 -6.50 -13.61
C SER A 89 -14.94 -7.11 -12.65
N VAL A 90 -13.70 -6.64 -12.66
CA VAL A 90 -12.66 -7.12 -11.74
C VAL A 90 -12.74 -6.36 -10.41
N TYR A 91 -12.65 -7.10 -9.31
CA TYR A 91 -12.62 -6.55 -7.96
C TYR A 91 -11.41 -7.04 -7.21
N TYR A 92 -10.89 -6.17 -6.35
CA TYR A 92 -9.79 -6.45 -5.45
C TYR A 92 -10.29 -6.58 -4.01
N ALA A 93 -9.77 -7.55 -3.27
CA ALA A 93 -9.78 -7.49 -1.81
C ALA A 93 -8.61 -6.62 -1.36
N ILE A 94 -8.91 -5.52 -0.67
CA ILE A 94 -7.93 -4.51 -0.27
C ILE A 94 -7.95 -4.29 1.24
N SER A 95 -6.81 -3.88 1.78
CA SER A 95 -6.70 -3.37 3.15
C SER A 95 -5.63 -2.29 3.24
N ASN A 96 -5.78 -1.34 4.15
CA ASN A 96 -4.69 -0.45 4.52
C ASN A 96 -3.75 -1.12 5.54
N TYR A 97 -2.64 -0.44 5.88
CA TYR A 97 -1.77 -0.90 6.96
C TYR A 97 -2.57 -1.11 8.27
N GLY A 98 -2.36 -2.25 8.93
CA GLY A 98 -3.09 -2.66 10.13
C GLY A 98 -4.55 -3.10 9.89
N GLY A 99 -5.05 -3.09 8.66
CA GLY A 99 -6.35 -3.64 8.30
C GLY A 99 -7.58 -2.91 8.86
N LYS A 100 -7.41 -1.64 9.29
CA LYS A 100 -8.49 -0.80 9.83
C LYS A 100 -9.54 -0.46 8.77
N VAL A 101 -9.11 -0.30 7.53
CA VAL A 101 -9.94 -0.04 6.35
C VAL A 101 -9.72 -1.19 5.38
N LYS A 102 -10.77 -1.98 5.14
CA LYS A 102 -10.69 -3.18 4.30
C LYS A 102 -12.01 -3.51 3.64
N GLY A 103 -11.96 -4.29 2.55
CA GLY A 103 -13.13 -4.79 1.85
C GLY A 103 -12.84 -4.99 0.37
N TYR A 104 -13.86 -4.80 -0.46
CA TYR A 104 -13.79 -5.07 -1.89
C TYR A 104 -13.96 -3.80 -2.71
N VAL A 105 -13.07 -3.56 -3.66
CA VAL A 105 -13.08 -2.38 -4.51
C VAL A 105 -13.01 -2.76 -5.98
N TRP A 106 -13.67 -2.00 -6.85
CA TRP A 106 -13.50 -2.16 -8.29
C TRP A 106 -12.08 -1.79 -8.69
N HIS A 107 -11.48 -2.58 -9.58
CA HIS A 107 -10.05 -2.45 -9.89
C HIS A 107 -9.65 -1.08 -10.43
N GLY A 108 -10.51 -0.42 -11.21
CA GLY A 108 -10.20 0.88 -11.81
C GLY A 108 -10.29 2.08 -10.86
N TYR A 109 -10.55 1.88 -9.57
CA TYR A 109 -10.45 2.95 -8.56
C TYR A 109 -9.07 3.00 -7.87
N VAL A 110 -8.20 2.03 -8.18
CA VAL A 110 -6.85 1.97 -7.62
C VAL A 110 -5.86 1.66 -8.74
N THR A 111 -4.64 2.15 -8.58
CA THR A 111 -3.54 1.94 -9.53
C THR A 111 -2.38 1.26 -8.82
N PRO A 112 -1.65 0.33 -9.47
CA PRO A 112 -0.50 -0.31 -8.85
C PRO A 112 0.55 0.74 -8.46
N ALA A 113 1.25 0.51 -7.35
CA ALA A 113 2.46 1.26 -7.05
C ALA A 113 3.57 0.77 -7.98
N VAL A 114 4.08 1.66 -8.83
CA VAL A 114 5.17 1.36 -9.76
C VAL A 114 6.30 2.34 -9.54
N VAL A 115 7.51 1.82 -9.35
CA VAL A 115 8.72 2.64 -9.28
C VAL A 115 9.33 2.78 -10.67
N LYS A 116 9.77 4.00 -10.99
CA LYS A 116 10.56 4.24 -12.20
C LYS A 116 11.97 3.70 -12.02
N ASN A 117 12.53 3.15 -13.09
CA ASN A 117 13.93 2.75 -13.10
C ASN A 117 14.80 3.99 -12.88
N ILE A 118 15.67 3.99 -11.86
CA ILE A 118 16.53 5.14 -11.56
C ILE A 118 17.45 5.51 -12.74
N ASN A 119 17.78 4.55 -13.60
CA ASN A 119 18.59 4.77 -14.78
C ASN A 119 17.86 5.51 -15.90
N SER A 120 16.53 5.68 -15.84
CA SER A 120 15.78 6.47 -16.82
C SER A 120 15.86 7.98 -16.59
N PHE A 121 16.40 8.43 -15.45
CA PHE A 121 16.60 9.84 -15.17
C PHE A 121 17.98 10.31 -15.67
N ASN A 122 18.03 11.55 -16.16
CA ASN A 122 19.24 12.16 -16.71
C ASN A 122 19.76 13.34 -15.87
N ARG A 123 18.89 13.97 -15.06
CA ARG A 123 19.23 15.15 -14.24
C ARG A 123 18.76 14.99 -12.81
N ASP A 124 19.48 15.63 -11.90
CA ASP A 124 19.12 15.70 -10.47
C ASP A 124 17.72 16.32 -10.28
N SER A 125 17.39 17.35 -11.05
CA SER A 125 16.07 18.01 -11.02
C SER A 125 14.93 17.06 -11.39
N ASP A 126 15.12 16.23 -12.41
CA ASP A 126 14.09 15.28 -12.88
C ASP A 126 13.84 14.20 -11.83
N TYR A 127 14.93 13.73 -11.21
CA TYR A 127 14.83 12.75 -10.13
C TYR A 127 14.21 13.35 -8.87
N LEU A 128 14.62 14.55 -8.47
CA LEU A 128 14.01 15.28 -7.35
C LEU A 128 12.51 15.52 -7.58
N ASN A 129 12.10 15.90 -8.80
CA ASN A 129 10.69 16.05 -9.13
C ASN A 129 9.94 14.72 -8.98
N TYR A 130 10.50 13.61 -9.45
CA TYR A 130 9.93 12.27 -9.26
C TYR A 130 9.80 11.92 -7.77
N LEU A 131 10.84 12.14 -6.97
CA LEU A 131 10.81 11.94 -5.52
C LEU A 131 9.69 12.77 -4.88
N ASN A 132 9.51 14.02 -5.30
CA ASN A 132 8.54 14.95 -4.72
C ASN A 132 7.08 14.70 -5.12
N THR A 133 6.83 14.16 -6.32
CA THR A 133 5.48 14.12 -6.89
C THR A 133 4.89 12.72 -6.99
N ASP A 134 5.72 11.69 -7.19
CA ASP A 134 5.22 10.35 -7.49
C ASP A 134 4.63 9.66 -6.25
N LYS A 135 3.50 8.94 -6.41
CA LYS A 135 2.83 8.27 -5.29
C LYS A 135 3.69 7.15 -4.69
N SER A 136 4.57 6.52 -5.48
CA SER A 136 5.52 5.49 -5.03
C SER A 136 6.61 6.04 -4.10
N GLN A 137 6.92 7.34 -4.19
CA GLN A 137 8.05 7.96 -3.50
C GLN A 137 7.70 8.55 -2.12
N LYS A 138 6.57 8.13 -1.53
CA LYS A 138 6.11 8.64 -0.22
C LYS A 138 7.13 8.41 0.89
N LEU A 139 7.76 7.23 0.93
CA LEU A 139 8.78 6.93 1.93
C LEU A 139 10.04 7.77 1.70
N SER A 140 10.52 7.86 0.45
CA SER A 140 11.65 8.73 0.07
C SER A 140 11.44 10.16 0.55
N ARG A 141 10.27 10.76 0.28
CA ARG A 141 9.94 12.11 0.77
C ARG A 141 9.96 12.23 2.28
N ALA A 142 9.44 11.22 2.98
CA ALA A 142 9.41 11.24 4.44
C ALA A 142 10.82 11.18 5.03
N LEU A 143 11.73 10.41 4.43
CA LEU A 143 13.15 10.34 4.81
C LEU A 143 13.89 11.64 4.49
N LEU A 144 13.65 12.23 3.32
CA LEU A 144 14.28 13.49 2.92
C LEU A 144 13.95 14.66 3.86
N ARG A 145 12.75 14.67 4.45
CA ARG A 145 12.38 15.66 5.48
C ARG A 145 13.23 15.58 6.76
N LEU A 146 13.95 14.49 6.98
CA LEU A 146 14.89 14.37 8.10
C LEU A 146 16.19 15.16 7.86
N ILE A 147 16.49 15.52 6.60
CA ILE A 147 17.69 16.23 6.17
C ILE A 147 17.29 17.62 5.68
N PRO A 148 17.41 18.68 6.52
CA PRO A 148 17.16 20.04 6.05
C PRO A 148 18.12 20.40 4.91
N ASN A 149 17.62 21.13 3.92
CA ASN A 149 18.38 21.56 2.73
C ASN A 149 19.01 20.39 1.95
N ALA A 150 18.36 19.22 1.93
CA ALA A 150 18.81 18.05 1.20
C ALA A 150 19.13 18.38 -0.27
N ASN A 151 20.41 18.29 -0.63
CA ASN A 151 20.87 18.41 -2.01
C ASN A 151 20.92 17.02 -2.66
N ILE A 152 19.93 16.69 -3.49
CA ILE A 152 19.82 15.36 -4.09
C ILE A 152 20.82 15.22 -5.24
N SER A 153 21.58 14.12 -5.23
CA SER A 153 22.39 13.71 -6.37
C SER A 153 21.86 12.41 -6.98
N LEU A 154 21.45 12.46 -8.24
CA LEU A 154 21.04 11.30 -9.02
C LEU A 154 22.21 10.33 -9.19
N ASN A 155 23.42 10.84 -9.45
CA ASN A 155 24.61 10.00 -9.60
C ASN A 155 24.91 9.23 -8.30
N LEU A 156 24.90 9.90 -7.15
CA LEU A 156 25.07 9.22 -5.85
C LEU A 156 23.96 8.19 -5.61
N SER A 157 22.72 8.54 -5.95
CA SER A 157 21.56 7.65 -5.82
C SER A 157 21.70 6.39 -6.69
N LYS A 158 22.13 6.52 -7.95
CA LYS A 158 22.40 5.40 -8.87
C LYS A 158 23.52 4.50 -8.33
N GLN A 159 24.63 5.11 -7.90
CA GLN A 159 25.77 4.37 -7.34
C GLN A 159 25.41 3.61 -6.05
N ALA A 160 24.67 4.25 -5.15
CA ALA A 160 24.22 3.64 -3.90
C ALA A 160 23.20 2.51 -4.14
N ALA A 161 22.28 2.68 -5.10
CA ALA A 161 21.34 1.64 -5.52
C ALA A 161 22.06 0.41 -6.13
N MET A 162 23.26 0.59 -6.66
CA MET A 162 24.12 -0.48 -7.20
C MET A 162 25.19 -0.96 -6.21
N ASN A 163 25.15 -0.54 -4.94
CA ASN A 163 26.16 -0.87 -3.92
C ASN A 163 27.62 -0.55 -4.34
N LYS A 164 27.82 0.42 -5.23
CA LYS A 164 29.14 0.74 -5.79
C LYS A 164 29.32 2.25 -5.92
N ILE A 165 29.81 2.87 -4.84
CA ILE A 165 30.11 4.31 -4.76
C ILE A 165 31.60 4.52 -4.99
N THR A 166 31.97 5.22 -6.07
CA THR A 166 33.38 5.40 -6.49
C THR A 166 33.84 6.85 -6.55
N ASN A 167 32.96 7.79 -6.92
CA ASN A 167 33.31 9.20 -7.20
C ASN A 167 33.00 10.14 -6.02
N TYR A 168 32.86 9.56 -4.83
CA TYR A 168 32.51 10.27 -3.61
C TYR A 168 33.48 9.93 -2.50
N GLN A 169 33.66 10.87 -1.59
CA GLN A 169 34.43 10.73 -0.36
C GLN A 169 33.55 10.98 0.86
N SER A 170 34.06 10.59 2.02
CA SER A 170 33.35 10.74 3.30
C SER A 170 31.94 10.16 3.26
N VAL A 171 31.77 8.99 2.64
CA VAL A 171 30.46 8.35 2.48
C VAL A 171 29.92 7.94 3.86
N ILE A 172 28.74 8.46 4.19
CA ILE A 172 27.99 8.09 5.39
C ILE A 172 26.73 7.34 4.92
N ASP A 173 26.69 6.04 5.21
CA ASP A 173 25.54 5.20 4.91
C ASP A 173 24.51 5.29 6.04
N LEU A 174 23.53 6.18 5.87
CA LEU A 174 22.43 6.36 6.82
C LEU A 174 21.54 5.12 6.90
N GLY A 175 21.51 4.28 5.85
CA GLY A 175 20.83 2.99 5.84
C GLY A 175 21.47 1.96 6.76
N LYS A 176 22.77 2.04 7.01
CA LYS A 176 23.51 1.14 7.92
C LYS A 176 23.55 1.62 9.37
N VAL A 177 22.94 2.76 9.68
CA VAL A 177 22.87 3.26 11.05
C VAL A 177 22.08 2.26 11.92
N SER A 178 22.74 1.76 12.97
CA SER A 178 22.11 0.86 13.94
C SER A 178 21.25 1.60 14.95
N GLY A 179 20.18 0.97 15.38
CA GLY A 179 19.28 1.49 16.41
C GLY A 179 18.46 0.40 17.06
N THR A 180 17.61 0.82 18.00
CA THR A 180 16.67 -0.06 18.70
C THR A 180 15.25 0.34 18.30
N VAL A 181 14.43 -0.64 17.92
CA VAL A 181 13.04 -0.44 17.54
C VAL A 181 12.13 -1.28 18.42
N THR A 182 10.95 -0.73 18.73
CA THR A 182 9.91 -1.43 19.50
C THR A 182 8.69 -1.62 18.60
N GLU A 183 8.34 -2.88 18.36
CA GLU A 183 7.21 -3.30 17.53
C GLU A 183 6.30 -4.19 18.37
N GLY A 184 5.14 -3.65 18.76
CA GLY A 184 4.27 -4.31 19.74
C GLY A 184 4.96 -4.43 21.09
N LEU A 185 5.10 -5.65 21.60
CA LEU A 185 5.74 -5.96 22.88
C LEU A 185 7.25 -6.28 22.76
N ILE A 186 7.79 -6.28 21.54
CA ILE A 186 9.16 -6.71 21.27
C ILE A 186 10.03 -5.48 21.02
N THR A 187 11.16 -5.40 21.72
CA THR A 187 12.21 -4.43 21.47
C THR A 187 13.45 -5.16 20.96
N HIS A 188 13.98 -4.75 19.82
CA HIS A 188 15.13 -5.42 19.20
C HIS A 188 16.09 -4.42 18.53
N LYS A 189 17.33 -4.84 18.32
CA LYS A 189 18.35 -4.08 17.57
C LYS A 189 18.20 -4.36 16.07
N THR A 190 18.39 -3.33 15.26
CA THR A 190 18.33 -3.42 13.79
C THR A 190 19.15 -2.28 13.17
N ILE A 191 19.22 -2.22 11.85
CA ILE A 191 19.70 -1.07 11.08
C ILE A 191 18.55 -0.39 10.36
N VAL A 192 18.74 0.87 9.95
CA VAL A 192 17.72 1.67 9.25
C VAL A 192 17.20 0.92 8.01
N HIS A 193 18.08 0.30 7.23
CA HIS A 193 17.72 -0.49 6.05
C HIS A 193 16.71 -1.59 6.39
N ASP A 194 17.06 -2.50 7.29
CA ASP A 194 16.24 -3.67 7.62
C ASP A 194 14.90 -3.26 8.26
N PHE A 195 14.92 -2.24 9.12
CA PHE A 195 13.70 -1.66 9.67
C PHE A 195 12.77 -1.10 8.58
N LEU A 196 13.31 -0.37 7.60
CA LEU A 196 12.53 0.21 6.52
C LEU A 196 11.95 -0.83 5.57
N MET A 197 12.66 -1.94 5.38
CA MET A 197 12.19 -3.11 4.62
C MET A 197 11.11 -3.91 5.35
N GLY A 198 10.94 -3.68 6.65
CA GLY A 198 9.89 -4.29 7.45
C GLY A 198 8.46 -3.83 7.09
N PRO A 199 7.44 -4.68 7.28
CA PRO A 199 6.05 -4.38 6.95
C PRO A 199 5.35 -3.49 7.99
N ALA A 200 6.00 -3.09 9.10
CA ALA A 200 5.34 -2.79 10.38
C ALA A 200 4.93 -1.32 10.64
N ALA A 201 4.88 -0.44 9.62
CA ALA A 201 4.53 0.95 9.87
C ALA A 201 4.07 1.72 8.62
N THR A 202 3.28 2.78 8.85
CA THR A 202 3.06 3.81 7.83
C THR A 202 4.37 4.55 7.51
N ASN A 203 4.50 5.11 6.30
CA ASN A 203 5.74 5.79 5.89
C ASN A 203 6.14 6.95 6.81
N ALA A 204 5.15 7.64 7.42
CA ALA A 204 5.40 8.67 8.42
C ALA A 204 5.97 8.10 9.74
N GLN A 205 5.42 6.97 10.21
CA GLN A 205 5.95 6.27 11.39
C GLN A 205 7.35 5.70 11.12
N LYS A 206 7.58 5.12 9.94
CA LYS A 206 8.90 4.67 9.49
C LYS A 206 9.92 5.81 9.58
N ALA A 207 9.64 6.94 8.94
CA ALA A 207 10.53 8.10 8.97
C ALA A 207 10.76 8.66 10.39
N LYS A 208 9.72 8.68 11.25
CA LYS A 208 9.86 9.10 12.65
C LYS A 208 10.81 8.20 13.43
N THR A 209 10.68 6.88 13.27
CA THR A 209 11.58 5.91 13.91
C THR A 209 13.01 6.03 13.38
N VAL A 210 13.18 6.14 12.06
CA VAL A 210 14.50 6.39 11.46
C VAL A 210 15.12 7.68 12.00
N GLY A 211 14.36 8.76 12.10
CA GLY A 211 14.82 10.02 12.69
C GLY A 211 15.35 9.84 14.13
N LYS A 212 14.71 9.00 14.95
CA LYS A 212 15.20 8.65 16.29
C LYS A 212 16.49 7.83 16.23
N MET A 213 16.57 6.83 15.34
CA MET A 213 17.76 6.00 15.16
C MET A 213 18.98 6.84 14.74
N LEU A 214 18.77 7.74 13.77
CA LEU A 214 19.78 8.68 13.31
C LEU A 214 20.23 9.63 14.42
N ALA A 215 19.30 10.27 15.14
CA ALA A 215 19.61 11.18 16.22
C ALA A 215 20.38 10.50 17.37
N ALA A 216 20.05 9.25 17.70
CA ALA A 216 20.76 8.46 18.72
C ALA A 216 22.22 8.17 18.35
N LYS A 217 22.58 8.27 17.07
CA LYS A 217 23.97 8.20 16.58
C LYS A 217 24.59 9.55 16.24
N GLY A 218 23.97 10.65 16.70
CA GLY A 218 24.48 12.01 16.50
C GLY A 218 24.07 12.66 15.17
N TYR A 219 23.36 11.94 14.28
CA TYR A 219 22.81 12.48 13.04
C TYR A 219 21.49 13.20 13.29
N THR A 220 21.54 14.23 14.14
CA THR A 220 20.40 15.11 14.38
C THR A 220 20.07 15.93 13.14
N SER A 221 18.85 16.47 13.06
CA SER A 221 18.46 17.40 11.99
C SER A 221 19.46 18.56 11.81
N ARG A 222 19.97 19.12 12.92
CA ARG A 222 21.02 20.16 12.91
C ARG A 222 22.35 19.64 12.34
N LYS A 223 22.78 18.44 12.73
CA LYS A 223 24.02 17.84 12.20
C LYS A 223 23.90 17.58 10.70
N LEU A 224 22.77 17.03 10.26
CA LEU A 224 22.49 16.75 8.85
C LEU A 224 22.45 18.04 8.02
N ALA A 225 21.81 19.10 8.53
CA ALA A 225 21.83 20.42 7.89
C ALA A 225 23.25 20.99 7.76
N SER A 226 24.07 20.86 8.82
CA SER A 226 25.47 21.28 8.79
C SER A 226 26.28 20.51 7.74
N LEU A 227 26.02 19.21 7.56
CA LEU A 227 26.67 18.42 6.51
C LEU A 227 26.25 18.89 5.11
N MET A 228 24.96 19.20 4.89
CA MET A 228 24.51 19.78 3.61
C MET A 228 25.24 21.10 3.30
N ASN A 229 25.38 21.98 4.29
CA ASN A 229 26.12 23.24 4.16
C ASN A 229 27.63 23.04 3.89
N GLN A 230 28.18 21.87 4.23
CA GLN A 230 29.57 21.50 3.96
C GLN A 230 29.76 20.83 2.57
N GLY A 231 28.72 20.83 1.73
CA GLY A 231 28.76 20.27 0.38
C GLY A 231 28.48 18.76 0.31
N TYR A 232 27.91 18.16 1.36
CA TYR A 232 27.39 16.79 1.23
C TYR A 232 26.14 16.80 0.34
N GLN A 233 26.05 15.78 -0.50
CA GLN A 233 24.88 15.46 -1.31
C GLN A 233 24.19 14.21 -0.73
N VAL A 234 22.89 14.08 -1.01
CA VAL A 234 22.06 12.95 -0.59
C VAL A 234 21.88 12.00 -1.77
N GLY A 235 22.23 10.73 -1.56
CA GLY A 235 21.85 9.62 -2.42
C GLY A 235 20.70 8.85 -1.80
N ILE A 236 19.58 8.73 -2.52
CA ILE A 236 18.43 8.00 -2.04
C ILE A 236 17.80 7.18 -3.16
N TYR A 237 17.50 5.92 -2.89
CA TYR A 237 16.66 5.06 -3.74
C TYR A 237 15.79 4.20 -2.85
N VAL A 238 14.48 4.22 -3.09
CA VAL A 238 13.51 3.49 -2.29
C VAL A 238 12.49 2.84 -3.22
N ASN A 239 12.47 1.51 -3.23
CA ASN A 239 11.46 0.76 -3.94
C ASN A 239 10.14 0.66 -3.13
N ASP A 240 10.22 0.57 -1.79
CA ASP A 240 9.05 0.44 -0.86
C ASP A 240 8.10 -0.72 -1.22
N GLY A 241 8.62 -1.79 -1.83
CA GLY A 241 7.84 -2.96 -2.26
C GLY A 241 6.96 -2.70 -3.49
N ALA A 242 7.17 -1.59 -4.19
CA ALA A 242 6.46 -1.27 -5.42
C ALA A 242 6.91 -2.14 -6.60
N ALA A 243 6.02 -2.31 -7.56
CA ALA A 243 6.30 -2.99 -8.81
C ALA A 243 7.36 -2.25 -9.64
N THR A 244 8.09 -2.97 -10.49
CA THR A 244 8.93 -2.39 -11.54
C THR A 244 8.22 -2.31 -12.89
N SER A 245 7.23 -3.17 -13.13
CA SER A 245 6.36 -3.08 -14.30
C SER A 245 5.00 -3.70 -14.03
N VAL A 246 4.00 -3.29 -14.82
CA VAL A 246 2.62 -3.76 -14.71
C VAL A 246 2.17 -4.30 -16.06
N GLY A 247 1.50 -5.45 -16.05
CA GLY A 247 0.83 -5.99 -17.23
C GLY A 247 -0.63 -5.56 -17.30
N LYS A 248 -1.54 -6.53 -17.44
CA LYS A 248 -2.97 -6.31 -17.63
C LYS A 248 -3.62 -5.70 -16.38
N SER A 249 -4.30 -4.56 -16.54
CA SER A 249 -5.09 -3.93 -15.46
C SER A 249 -6.18 -4.88 -14.94
N GLY A 250 -6.33 -4.98 -13.62
CA GLY A 250 -7.18 -5.97 -12.96
C GLY A 250 -6.45 -7.25 -12.54
N TYR A 251 -5.21 -7.46 -13.01
CA TYR A 251 -4.52 -8.74 -12.86
C TYR A 251 -3.19 -8.57 -12.12
N PRO A 252 -3.19 -8.55 -10.78
CA PRO A 252 -1.97 -8.44 -9.98
C PRO A 252 -0.94 -9.54 -10.28
N SER A 253 -1.37 -10.70 -10.79
CA SER A 253 -0.48 -11.76 -11.28
C SER A 253 0.46 -11.34 -12.41
N THR A 254 0.17 -10.23 -13.09
CA THR A 254 0.99 -9.69 -14.19
C THR A 254 1.94 -8.58 -13.75
N ILE A 255 1.99 -8.30 -12.44
CA ILE A 255 2.94 -7.35 -11.86
C ILE A 255 4.32 -8.01 -11.78
N SER A 256 5.35 -7.26 -12.17
CA SER A 256 6.75 -7.69 -12.03
C SER A 256 7.43 -6.87 -10.95
N PHE A 257 8.28 -7.54 -10.19
CA PHE A 257 9.22 -6.93 -9.24
C PHE A 257 10.68 -7.12 -9.69
N LYS A 258 10.90 -7.65 -10.90
CA LYS A 258 12.25 -7.87 -11.45
C LYS A 258 12.95 -6.53 -11.62
N SER A 259 14.13 -6.41 -11.01
CA SER A 259 14.94 -5.20 -11.04
C SER A 259 16.40 -5.58 -11.24
N SER A 260 17.14 -4.77 -12.00
CA SER A 260 18.60 -4.86 -12.07
C SER A 260 19.29 -4.13 -10.91
N ILE A 261 18.51 -3.45 -10.05
CA ILE A 261 19.00 -2.71 -8.90
C ILE A 261 19.37 -3.68 -7.78
N GLN A 262 20.58 -3.55 -7.24
CA GLN A 262 21.11 -4.46 -6.22
C GLN A 262 20.65 -4.12 -4.80
N ASN A 263 20.43 -2.83 -4.54
CA ASN A 263 19.95 -2.32 -3.26
C ASN A 263 18.59 -1.64 -3.44
N ASN A 264 17.54 -2.26 -2.92
CA ASN A 264 16.17 -1.76 -3.00
C ASN A 264 15.86 -0.63 -2.01
N MET A 265 16.81 -0.31 -1.11
CA MET A 265 16.77 0.79 -0.16
C MET A 265 18.20 1.37 0.05
N ALA A 266 18.53 2.41 -0.70
CA ALA A 266 19.74 3.19 -0.48
C ALA A 266 19.40 4.51 0.21
N PHE A 267 20.11 4.84 1.29
CA PHE A 267 20.01 6.15 1.94
C PHE A 267 21.38 6.56 2.46
N VAL A 268 22.07 7.41 1.73
CA VAL A 268 23.47 7.79 1.99
C VAL A 268 23.65 9.29 1.83
N ILE A 269 24.67 9.84 2.49
CA ILE A 269 25.18 11.18 2.20
C ILE A 269 26.68 11.10 1.94
N ALA A 270 27.19 11.88 0.99
CA ALA A 270 28.61 11.90 0.67
C ALA A 270 29.03 13.22 0.02
N LYS A 271 30.32 13.53 0.02
CA LYS A 271 30.87 14.64 -0.78
C LYS A 271 31.38 14.13 -2.11
N GLN A 272 31.14 14.88 -3.17
CA GLN A 272 31.81 14.60 -4.45
C GLN A 272 33.32 14.78 -4.27
N LYS A 273 34.11 13.89 -4.89
CA LYS A 273 35.57 14.02 -4.96
C LYS A 273 35.96 15.19 -5.85
#